data_AF-A0A2U9AVZ6-F1
#
_entry.id   AF-A0A2U9AVZ6-F1
#
_cell.length_a   1.000
_cell.length_b   1.000
_cell.length_c   1.000
_cell.angle_alpha   90.00
_cell.angle_beta   90.00
_cell.angle_gamma   90.00
#
_symmetry.space_group_name_H-M   'P 1'
#
loop_
_entity.id
_entity.type
_entity.pdbx_description
1 polymer ?
#
loop_
_entity_poly.entity_id
_entity_poly.type
_entity_poly.pdbx_seq_one_letter_code
_entity_poly.pdbx_strand_id
1 'polypeptide(L)'
;MNRGNMSVWFVLDGVTDDSQATYRCEGNVIYPPPWRKVSSALRVQVLVEGHICKCNKGSGNHGDGPGRRFDWIWMLVVALLSIYSVAVTILAVVNWVRWRNTDSQSDYMNTKPIAPRDRRRKKGVQKPIPRHF
;
A
#
# COMPACT_ATOMS: atom_id res chain seq x y z
N MET A 1 -62.07 -25.16 1.95
CA MET A 1 -61.78 -24.26 0.82
C MET A 1 -60.32 -24.41 0.45
N ASN A 2 -60.04 -24.93 -0.76
CA ASN A 2 -58.67 -25.10 -1.26
C ASN A 2 -58.01 -23.74 -1.47
N ARG A 3 -56.97 -23.42 -0.69
CA ARG A 3 -56.08 -22.30 -0.97
C ARG A 3 -55.18 -22.70 -2.14
N GLY A 4 -55.63 -22.43 -3.36
CA GLY A 4 -54.73 -22.44 -4.51
C GLY A 4 -53.64 -21.39 -4.32
N ASN A 5 -52.40 -21.72 -4.67
CA ASN A 5 -51.29 -20.77 -4.67
C ASN A 5 -51.54 -19.74 -5.77
N MET A 6 -52.19 -18.63 -5.42
CA MET A 6 -52.52 -17.55 -6.34
C MET A 6 -51.35 -16.57 -6.40
N SER A 7 -50.53 -16.68 -7.43
CA SER A 7 -49.48 -15.72 -7.75
C SER A 7 -50.01 -14.66 -8.73
N VAL A 8 -49.68 -13.39 -8.48
CA VAL A 8 -49.97 -12.28 -9.39
C VAL A 8 -48.63 -11.74 -9.88
N TRP A 9 -48.51 -11.53 -11.19
CA TRP A 9 -47.34 -10.91 -11.80
C TRP A 9 -47.74 -9.61 -12.50
N PHE A 10 -46.79 -8.68 -12.56
CA PHE A 10 -46.93 -7.41 -13.25
C PHE A 10 -45.74 -7.25 -14.18
N VAL A 11 -45.98 -6.71 -15.36
CA VAL A 11 -44.94 -6.37 -16.35
C VAL A 11 -44.86 -4.85 -16.41
N LEU A 12 -43.64 -4.32 -16.32
CA LEU A 12 -43.35 -2.90 -16.45
C LEU A 12 -42.75 -2.67 -17.83
N ASP A 13 -43.53 -2.09 -18.74
CA ASP A 13 -43.10 -1.73 -20.09
C ASP A 13 -42.86 -0.21 -20.20
N GLY A 14 -41.93 0.20 -21.07
CA GLY A 14 -41.70 1.61 -21.39
C GLY A 14 -41.08 2.41 -20.23
N VAL A 15 -40.16 1.81 -19.48
CA VAL A 15 -39.48 2.46 -18.36
C VAL A 15 -38.61 3.63 -18.86
N THR A 16 -38.96 4.85 -18.44
CA THR A 16 -38.22 6.10 -18.69
C THR A 16 -37.51 6.59 -17.42
N ASP A 17 -36.66 7.62 -17.52
CA ASP A 17 -35.89 8.15 -16.38
C ASP A 17 -36.79 8.59 -15.20
N ASP A 18 -37.94 9.20 -15.50
CA ASP A 18 -38.94 9.59 -14.49
C ASP A 18 -39.59 8.41 -13.76
N SER A 19 -39.53 7.21 -14.34
CA SER A 19 -40.06 5.98 -13.73
C SER A 19 -39.04 5.23 -12.87
N GLN A 20 -37.85 5.81 -12.66
CA GLN A 20 -36.83 5.28 -11.77
C GLN A 20 -37.31 5.35 -10.31
N ALA A 21 -37.77 4.21 -9.79
CA ALA A 21 -38.26 4.11 -8.43
C ALA A 21 -38.11 2.68 -7.87
N THR A 22 -38.41 2.55 -6.58
CA THR A 22 -38.57 1.25 -5.95
C THR A 22 -40.03 0.83 -6.00
N TYR A 23 -40.33 -0.18 -6.79
CA TYR A 23 -41.66 -0.75 -6.94
C TYR A 23 -41.93 -1.81 -5.87
N ARG A 24 -43.16 -1.83 -5.38
CA ARG A 24 -43.62 -2.79 -4.37
C ARG A 24 -45.06 -3.20 -4.66
N CYS A 25 -45.35 -4.49 -4.56
CA CYS A 25 -46.72 -4.99 -4.67
C CYS A 25 -47.46 -4.79 -3.34
N GLU A 26 -48.61 -4.14 -3.40
CA GLU A 26 -49.56 -4.01 -2.29
C GLU A 26 -50.91 -4.57 -2.71
N GLY A 27 -51.46 -5.46 -1.89
CA GLY A 27 -52.75 -6.09 -2.10
C GLY A 27 -53.69 -5.80 -0.93
N ASN A 28 -54.98 -5.63 -1.24
CA ASN A 28 -56.01 -5.47 -0.23
C ASN A 28 -56.96 -6.66 -0.32
N VAL A 29 -57.03 -7.45 0.75
CA VAL A 29 -58.03 -8.52 0.88
C VAL A 29 -59.30 -7.89 1.41
N ILE A 30 -60.29 -7.72 0.54
CA ILE A 30 -61.61 -7.17 0.87
C ILE A 30 -62.61 -8.29 1.17
N TYR A 31 -62.48 -9.43 0.48
CA TYR A 31 -63.33 -10.60 0.67
C TYR A 31 -62.51 -11.90 0.74
N PRO A 32 -62.88 -12.85 1.63
CA PRO A 32 -63.89 -12.70 2.67
C PRO A 32 -63.44 -11.69 3.74
N PRO A 33 -64.37 -10.95 4.35
CA PRO A 33 -64.04 -10.01 5.43
C PRO A 33 -63.34 -10.76 6.59
N PRO A 34 -62.48 -10.09 7.37
CA PRO A 34 -62.27 -8.64 7.46
C PRO A 34 -61.27 -8.07 6.45
N TRP A 35 -61.33 -6.75 6.23
CA TRP A 35 -60.39 -6.05 5.38
C TRP A 35 -58.95 -6.14 5.93
N ARG A 36 -58.01 -6.58 5.09
CA ARG A 36 -56.59 -6.69 5.45
C ARG A 36 -55.70 -6.16 4.34
N LYS A 37 -54.72 -5.34 4.71
CA LYS A 37 -53.62 -4.96 3.82
C LYS A 37 -52.55 -6.04 3.83
N VAL A 38 -52.13 -6.48 2.65
CA VAL A 38 -51.06 -7.45 2.45
C VAL A 38 -50.01 -6.79 1.59
N SER A 39 -48.84 -6.51 2.17
CA SER A 39 -47.73 -5.90 1.45
C SER A 39 -46.66 -6.94 1.16
N SER A 40 -46.11 -6.94 -0.06
CA SER A 40 -45.02 -7.86 -0.42
C SER A 40 -43.73 -7.46 0.29
N ALA A 41 -42.91 -8.45 0.68
CA ALA A 41 -41.56 -8.18 1.16
C ALA A 41 -40.60 -7.81 0.00
N LEU A 42 -40.92 -8.25 -1.22
CA LEU A 42 -40.10 -8.00 -2.40
C LEU A 42 -40.23 -6.53 -2.83
N ARG A 43 -39.08 -5.89 -3.01
CA ARG A 43 -38.94 -4.54 -3.56
C ARG A 43 -38.09 -4.64 -4.82
N VAL A 44 -38.60 -4.11 -5.92
CA VAL A 44 -37.90 -4.13 -7.21
C VAL A 44 -37.43 -2.72 -7.50
N GLN A 45 -36.11 -2.50 -7.50
CA GLN A 45 -35.54 -1.22 -7.91
C GLN A 45 -35.39 -1.22 -9.42
N VAL A 46 -36.11 -0.33 -10.09
CA VAL A 46 -36.01 -0.14 -11.53
C VAL A 46 -35.09 1.05 -11.76
N LEU A 47 -34.04 0.83 -12.55
CA LEU A 47 -33.03 1.82 -12.87
C LEU A 47 -32.88 1.86 -14.39
N VAL A 48 -32.94 3.04 -14.98
CA VAL A 48 -32.71 3.20 -16.41
C VAL A 48 -31.21 3.13 -16.69
N GLU A 49 -30.83 2.27 -17.64
CA GLU A 49 -29.45 2.10 -18.05
C GLU A 49 -29.00 3.36 -18.82
N GLY A 50 -28.34 4.28 -18.12
CA GLY A 50 -27.89 5.57 -18.66
C GLY A 50 -27.47 6.57 -17.58
N HIS A 51 -28.07 6.48 -16.39
CA HIS A 51 -27.74 7.34 -15.23
C HIS A 51 -27.06 6.60 -14.08
N ILE A 52 -26.43 5.45 -14.35
CA ILE A 52 -25.40 4.94 -13.44
C ILE A 52 -24.18 5.83 -13.65
N CYS A 53 -24.17 6.96 -12.95
CA CYS A 53 -22.92 7.65 -12.67
C CYS A 53 -21.97 6.56 -12.14
N LYS A 54 -20.79 6.43 -12.76
CA LYS A 54 -19.67 5.69 -12.18
C LYS A 54 -19.26 6.42 -10.91
N CYS A 55 -20.12 6.38 -9.90
CA CYS A 55 -19.77 6.72 -8.54
C CYS A 55 -18.69 5.72 -8.21
N ASN A 56 -17.48 6.25 -8.21
CA ASN A 56 -16.26 5.63 -7.78
C ASN A 56 -16.50 5.11 -6.35
N LYS A 57 -17.10 3.92 -6.23
CA LYS A 57 -17.17 3.20 -4.97
C LYS A 57 -15.77 2.67 -4.73
N GLY A 58 -14.93 3.56 -4.19
CA GLY A 58 -14.03 3.14 -3.14
C GLY A 58 -14.86 2.36 -2.11
N SER A 59 -14.34 1.21 -1.71
CA SER A 59 -14.93 0.21 -0.81
C SER A 59 -15.98 -0.72 -1.44
N GLY A 60 -15.64 -2.00 -1.51
CA GLY A 60 -16.58 -3.09 -1.81
C GLY A 60 -16.04 -4.06 -2.85
N ASN A 61 -15.35 -5.09 -2.37
CA ASN A 61 -14.83 -6.20 -3.14
C ASN A 61 -15.85 -6.85 -4.08
N HIS A 62 -15.30 -7.48 -5.11
CA HIS A 62 -15.86 -8.58 -5.90
C HIS A 62 -16.60 -8.21 -7.19
N GLY A 63 -15.80 -8.14 -8.26
CA GLY A 63 -16.24 -8.30 -9.64
C GLY A 63 -15.16 -9.06 -10.38
N ASP A 64 -15.24 -10.39 -10.30
CA ASP A 64 -14.44 -11.34 -11.09
C ASP A 64 -14.76 -11.14 -12.58
N GLY A 65 -13.93 -10.34 -13.24
CA GLY A 65 -13.74 -10.42 -14.69
C GLY A 65 -12.46 -11.20 -14.98
N PRO A 66 -12.40 -12.01 -16.06
CA PRO A 66 -11.21 -12.82 -16.37
C PRO A 66 -9.94 -11.98 -16.64
N GLY A 67 -10.06 -10.66 -16.81
CA GLY A 67 -8.92 -9.74 -16.90
C GLY A 67 -8.37 -9.23 -15.55
N ARG A 68 -9.13 -9.33 -14.44
CA ARG A 68 -8.79 -8.70 -13.16
C ARG A 68 -7.97 -9.58 -12.21
N ARG A 69 -7.85 -10.87 -12.54
CA ARG A 69 -7.07 -11.86 -11.78
C ARG A 69 -5.56 -11.68 -11.87
N PHE A 70 -5.05 -10.84 -12.77
CA PHE A 70 -3.60 -10.58 -12.88
C PHE A 70 -3.20 -9.17 -12.44
N ASP A 71 -4.14 -8.23 -12.33
CA ASP A 71 -3.84 -6.85 -11.91
C ASP A 71 -3.30 -6.79 -10.47
N TRP A 72 -3.87 -7.57 -9.55
CA TRP A 72 -3.40 -7.63 -8.16
C TRP A 72 -1.98 -8.21 -8.06
N ILE A 73 -1.60 -9.11 -8.97
CA ILE A 73 -0.25 -9.69 -9.03
C ILE A 73 0.74 -8.61 -9.46
N TRP A 74 0.41 -7.80 -10.48
CA TRP A 74 1.25 -6.68 -10.88
C TRP A 74 1.43 -5.65 -9.77
N MET A 75 0.35 -5.31 -9.06
CA MET A 75 0.43 -4.41 -7.91
C MET A 75 1.33 -4.98 -6.80
N LEU A 76 1.25 -6.28 -6.53
CA LEU A 76 2.10 -6.96 -5.56
C LEU A 76 3.57 -6.96 -5.99
N VAL A 77 3.85 -7.21 -7.27
CA VAL A 77 5.21 -7.17 -7.85
C VAL A 77 5.80 -5.76 -7.74
N VAL A 78 5.05 -4.72 -8.11
CA VAL A 78 5.50 -3.33 -8.01
C VAL A 78 5.73 -2.93 -6.54
N ALA A 79 4.85 -3.35 -5.63
CA ALA A 79 5.02 -3.11 -4.20
C ALA A 79 6.31 -3.77 -3.67
N LEU A 80 6.54 -5.04 -3.99
CA LEU A 80 7.76 -5.76 -3.58
C LEU A 80 9.03 -5.13 -4.16
N LEU A 81 9.01 -4.76 -5.44
CA LEU A 81 10.14 -4.09 -6.09
C LEU A 81 10.45 -2.74 -5.45
N SER A 82 9.42 -1.95 -5.10
CA SER A 82 9.63 -0.65 -4.45
C SER A 82 10.24 -0.82 -3.05
N ILE A 83 9.72 -1.75 -2.24
CA ILE A 83 10.25 -2.05 -0.91
C ILE A 83 11.70 -2.54 -1.00
N TYR A 84 11.98 -3.46 -1.92
CA TYR A 84 13.33 -3.98 -2.13
C TYR A 84 14.30 -2.87 -2.56
N SER A 85 13.89 -2.03 -3.51
CA SER A 85 14.69 -0.89 -3.97
C SER A 85 15.02 0.05 -2.82
N VAL A 86 14.04 0.43 -2.00
CA VAL A 86 14.25 1.29 -0.83
C VAL A 86 15.19 0.63 0.17
N ALA A 87 14.98 -0.66 0.49
CA ALA A 87 15.82 -1.38 1.44
C ALA A 87 17.29 -1.46 0.97
N VAL A 88 17.52 -1.80 -0.29
CA VAL A 88 18.87 -1.84 -0.89
C VAL A 88 19.51 -0.46 -0.86
N THR A 89 18.76 0.59 -1.17
CA THR A 89 19.27 1.97 -1.15
C THR A 89 19.69 2.38 0.27
N ILE A 90 18.88 2.08 1.29
CA ILE A 90 19.23 2.35 2.69
C ILE A 90 20.50 1.59 3.09
N LEU A 91 20.59 0.29 2.78
CA LEU A 91 21.77 -0.52 3.10
C LEU A 91 23.03 0.01 2.38
N ALA A 92 22.91 0.40 1.12
CA ALA A 92 24.01 0.98 0.36
C ALA A 92 24.49 2.29 1.00
N VAL A 93 23.57 3.19 1.39
CA VAL A 93 23.91 4.47 2.05
C VAL A 93 24.57 4.22 3.41
N VAL A 94 24.04 3.31 4.22
CA VAL A 94 24.62 2.99 5.53
C VAL A 94 26.03 2.41 5.37
N ASN A 95 26.22 1.47 4.44
CA ASN A 95 27.54 0.90 4.16
C ASN A 95 28.50 1.95 3.60
N TRP A 96 28.03 2.84 2.72
CA TRP A 96 28.81 3.95 2.20
C TRP A 96 29.28 4.90 3.30
N VAL A 97 28.37 5.32 4.18
CA VAL A 97 28.69 6.19 5.33
C VAL A 97 29.64 5.47 6.28
N ARG A 98 29.39 4.19 6.57
CA ARG A 98 30.28 3.39 7.43
C ARG A 98 31.67 3.24 6.83
N TRP A 99 31.76 2.99 5.53
CA TRP A 99 33.03 2.88 4.83
C TRP A 99 33.79 4.21 4.84
N ARG A 100 33.13 5.32 4.51
CA ARG A 100 33.68 6.69 4.63
C ARG A 100 34.18 7.00 6.04
N ASN A 101 33.43 6.62 7.07
CA ASN A 101 33.84 6.84 8.46
C ASN A 101 35.07 6.01 8.83
N THR A 102 35.16 4.78 8.32
CA THR A 102 36.33 3.91 8.55
C THR A 102 37.56 4.47 7.84
N ASP A 103 37.40 4.95 6.61
CA ASP A 103 38.45 5.58 5.81
C ASP A 103 38.99 6.84 6.50
N SER A 104 38.10 7.67 7.04
CA SER A 104 38.47 8.86 7.83
C SER A 104 39.19 8.53 9.15
N GLN A 105 38.92 7.35 9.75
CA GLN A 105 39.62 6.91 10.96
C GLN A 105 40.98 6.27 10.63
N SER A 106 41.12 5.55 9.52
CA SER A 106 42.41 5.00 9.10
C SER A 106 43.43 6.09 8.78
N ASP A 107 42.99 7.19 8.17
CA ASP A 107 43.87 8.34 7.89
C ASP A 107 44.34 9.08 9.17
N TYR A 108 43.65 8.90 10.30
CA TYR A 108 44.00 9.56 11.57
C TYR A 108 44.95 8.74 12.47
N MET A 109 45.45 7.60 12.00
CA MET A 109 46.32 6.71 12.81
C MET A 109 47.82 6.79 12.49
N ASN A 110 48.31 7.83 11.81
CA ASN A 110 49.74 7.93 11.51
C ASN A 110 50.37 9.34 11.51
N THR A 111 50.28 10.08 12.63
CA THR A 111 51.16 11.26 12.84
C THR A 111 51.59 11.46 14.29
N LYS A 112 51.62 10.42 15.15
CA LYS A 112 52.51 10.52 16.32
C LYS A 112 53.92 10.11 15.88
N PRO A 113 54.86 11.06 15.66
CA PRO A 113 56.26 10.69 15.57
C PRO A 113 56.59 9.97 16.88
N ILE A 114 57.18 8.79 16.77
CA ILE A 114 57.80 8.10 17.90
C ILE A 114 58.70 9.12 18.60
N ALA A 115 58.37 9.46 19.85
CA ALA A 115 59.20 10.34 20.65
C ALA A 115 60.62 9.74 20.68
N PRO A 116 61.66 10.49 20.30
CA PRO A 116 63.00 9.96 20.24
C PRO A 116 63.36 9.43 21.62
N ARG A 117 63.54 8.10 21.68
CA ARG A 117 63.82 7.38 22.90
C ARG A 117 65.16 7.89 23.43
N ASP A 118 65.08 8.70 24.48
CA ASP A 118 66.22 9.20 25.21
C ASP A 118 67.02 8.01 25.77
N ARG A 119 68.00 7.53 24.99
CA ARG A 119 68.89 6.43 25.38
C ARG A 119 70.30 6.68 24.84
N ARG A 120 71.10 7.22 25.77
CA ARG A 120 72.47 6.80 26.12
C ARG A 120 73.62 7.42 25.30
N ARG A 121 74.29 8.36 25.98
CA ARG A 121 75.75 8.46 26.16
C ARG A 121 76.60 8.12 24.94
N LYS A 122 77.13 9.16 24.28
CA LYS A 122 78.50 9.12 23.77
C LYS A 122 79.35 10.10 24.56
N LYS A 123 80.25 9.51 25.36
CA LYS A 123 81.31 10.17 26.14
C LYS A 123 82.14 11.06 25.22
N GLY A 124 82.68 12.13 25.81
CA GLY A 124 83.35 13.25 25.16
C GLY A 124 84.40 12.86 24.12
N VAL A 125 84.37 13.59 23.01
CA VAL A 125 85.50 13.70 22.09
C VAL A 125 86.30 14.90 22.56
N GLN A 126 87.34 14.64 23.35
CA GLN A 126 88.36 15.62 23.69
C GLN A 126 89.18 15.87 22.41
N LYS A 127 89.16 17.09 21.88
CA LYS A 127 89.99 17.47 20.72
C LYS A 127 91.39 17.83 21.23
N PRO A 128 92.48 17.20 20.75
CA PRO A 128 93.82 17.66 21.07
C PRO A 128 94.17 18.93 20.27
N ILE A 129 94.90 19.84 20.91
CA ILE A 129 95.43 21.09 20.37
C ILE A 129 96.68 20.77 19.53
N PRO A 130 96.80 21.22 18.27
CA PRO A 130 98.00 20.97 17.48
C PRO A 130 99.16 21.85 17.96
N ARG A 131 100.32 21.24 18.24
CA ARG A 131 101.60 21.95 18.35
C ARG A 131 102.26 21.94 16.98
N HIS A 132 102.64 23.11 16.48
CA HIS A 132 103.49 23.26 15.31
C HIS A 132 104.96 23.13 15.75
N PHE A 133 105.75 22.40 14.98
CA PHE A 133 107.22 22.38 15.05
C PHE A 133 107.77 23.34 14.01
#